data_AF-F9FC00-F1
#
_entry.id   AF-F9FC00-F1
#
_cell.length_a   1.000
_cell.length_b   1.000
_cell.length_c   1.000
_cell.angle_alpha   90.00
_cell.angle_beta   90.00
_cell.angle_gamma   90.00
#
_symmetry.space_group_name_H-M   'P 1'
#
loop_
_entity.id
_entity.type
_entity.pdbx_description
1 polymer ?
#
loop_
_entity_poly.entity_id
_entity_poly.type
_entity_poly.pdbx_seq_one_letter_code
_entity_poly.pdbx_strand_id
1 'polypeptide(L)'
;MFSFPVVIFTALVGAGTGAASSTPPSLRECLDGAGIQDYAFPSHPLYSLLKVKRWNLDIDVTPAVVMVPETAEQIAAIVASAQERGLKPAPGNLVQIFFALHHDGKYADMADEFKAWQRMIADPALQRKLASQVVVNQLGMIVSGPYYGTQEEWESLAAENDFFRRHNRKDENFVLNDWLGYMTHLADEAVLPLGTGQPTPIYCKSLAFTNQTLILDDTIDDLFKYFDDAHKGSPLWFAYFDLEGGAINDVPPNATAFAHRDALFYMQSHVIGLD
;
A
#
# COMPACT_ATOMS: atom_id res chain seq x y z
N MET A 1 8.18 -4.63 -14.45
CA MET A 1 9.42 -3.95 -14.02
C MET A 1 9.40 -3.99 -12.50
N PHE A 2 9.89 -5.08 -11.89
CA PHE A 2 9.83 -5.23 -10.45
C PHE A 2 10.96 -4.42 -9.82
N SER A 3 10.59 -3.38 -9.09
CA SER A 3 11.53 -2.62 -8.29
C SER A 3 11.75 -3.40 -7.01
N PHE A 4 12.99 -3.81 -6.73
CA PHE A 4 13.42 -4.03 -5.36
C PHE A 4 13.05 -2.80 -4.52
N PRO A 5 12.77 -2.93 -3.21
CA PRO A 5 12.42 -1.78 -2.38
C PRO A 5 13.63 -0.86 -2.23
N VAL A 6 13.80 0.07 -3.17
CA VAL A 6 14.72 1.18 -3.06
C VAL A 6 14.02 2.23 -2.22
N VAL A 7 14.44 2.37 -0.97
CA VAL A 7 13.90 3.39 -0.07
C VAL A 7 14.66 4.69 -0.32
N ILE A 8 13.93 5.73 -0.77
CA ILE A 8 14.49 7.04 -1.10
C ILE A 8 13.94 8.08 -0.11
N PHE A 9 14.79 8.60 0.77
CA PHE A 9 14.43 9.74 1.63
C PHE A 9 14.83 11.05 0.99
N THR A 10 13.91 12.01 0.94
CA THR A 10 14.17 13.39 0.45
C THR A 10 13.99 14.36 1.60
N ALA A 11 14.96 15.25 1.83
CA ALA A 11 14.85 16.31 2.83
C ALA A 11 14.24 17.58 2.20
N LEU A 12 13.15 18.09 2.75
CA LEU A 12 12.74 19.49 2.56
C LEU A 12 13.22 20.28 3.79
N VAL A 13 13.99 21.34 3.55
CA VAL A 13 14.52 22.20 4.62
C VAL A 13 13.39 23.05 5.18
N GLY A 14 12.88 22.68 6.36
CA GLY A 14 11.99 23.50 7.18
C GLY A 14 12.63 23.78 8.53
N ALA A 15 12.79 25.05 8.88
CA ALA A 15 13.36 25.46 10.15
C ALA A 15 12.35 25.26 11.29
N GLY A 16 12.72 24.46 12.29
CA GLY A 16 11.97 24.30 13.54
C GLY A 16 12.94 24.22 14.73
N THR A 17 12.72 25.08 15.72
CA THR A 17 13.54 25.25 16.93
C THR A 17 12.94 24.53 18.13
N GLY A 18 13.76 23.86 18.95
CA GLY A 18 13.41 23.46 20.33
C GLY A 18 14.07 22.15 20.78
N ALA A 19 14.84 22.17 21.87
CA ALA A 19 15.83 21.15 22.25
C ALA A 19 15.42 20.19 23.38
N ALA A 20 15.96 18.97 23.36
CA ALA A 20 16.49 18.26 24.53
C ALA A 20 17.63 17.30 24.07
N SER A 21 18.60 17.08 24.95
CA SER A 21 19.99 16.73 24.67
C SER A 21 20.31 15.23 24.69
N SER A 22 20.47 14.67 23.50
CA SER A 22 21.62 13.86 23.06
C SER A 22 21.67 14.09 21.54
N THR A 23 22.84 14.32 20.94
CA THR A 23 22.88 14.40 19.47
C THR A 23 22.46 13.03 18.95
N PRO A 24 21.35 12.88 18.21
CA PRO A 24 20.94 11.58 17.72
C PRO A 24 22.05 11.03 16.80
N PRO A 25 22.41 9.74 16.93
CA PRO A 25 23.50 9.11 16.17
C PRO A 25 23.26 9.33 14.68
N SER A 26 24.27 9.82 13.95
CA SER A 26 24.18 10.24 12.54
C SER A 26 23.44 9.21 11.67
N LEU A 27 22.83 9.62 10.56
CA LEU A 27 22.13 8.68 9.67
C LEU A 27 23.05 7.52 9.25
N ARG A 28 24.36 7.79 9.09
CA ARG A 28 25.36 6.74 8.88
C ARG A 28 25.47 5.76 10.05
N GLU A 29 25.60 6.26 11.28
CA GLU A 29 25.68 5.43 12.49
C GLU A 29 24.41 4.58 12.70
N CYS A 30 23.25 5.09 12.32
CA CYS A 30 22.03 4.28 12.33
C CYS A 30 22.07 3.17 11.27
N LEU A 31 22.41 3.49 10.02
CA LEU A 31 22.46 2.50 8.95
C LEU A 31 23.47 1.40 9.24
N ASP A 32 24.64 1.77 9.77
CA ASP A 32 25.68 0.84 10.21
C ASP A 32 25.18 -0.02 11.38
N GLY A 33 24.51 0.58 12.38
CA GLY A 33 23.93 -0.13 13.52
C GLY A 33 22.77 -1.06 13.15
N ALA A 34 22.03 -0.74 12.08
CA ALA A 34 21.00 -1.59 11.49
C ALA A 34 21.57 -2.70 10.61
N GLY A 35 22.89 -2.73 10.36
CA GLY A 35 23.55 -3.73 9.54
C GLY A 35 23.30 -3.56 8.03
N ILE A 36 22.95 -2.36 7.57
CA ILE A 36 22.68 -2.08 6.16
C ILE A 36 24.02 -1.83 5.46
N GLN A 37 24.40 -2.74 4.57
CA GLN A 37 25.68 -2.64 3.85
C GLN A 37 25.55 -1.93 2.51
N ASP A 38 24.37 -1.98 1.87
CA ASP A 38 24.11 -1.29 0.60
C ASP A 38 23.41 0.05 0.84
N TYR A 39 24.20 1.09 1.14
CA TYR A 39 23.74 2.48 1.13
C TYR A 39 24.74 3.42 0.46
N ALA A 40 24.24 4.56 -0.04
CA ALA A 40 25.08 5.64 -0.52
C ALA A 40 24.50 7.03 -0.26
N PHE A 41 25.38 7.93 0.18
CA PHE A 41 25.09 9.35 0.33
C PHE A 41 25.44 10.11 -0.95
N PRO A 42 24.84 11.28 -1.23
CA PRO A 42 25.21 12.13 -2.36
C PRO A 42 26.71 12.47 -2.44
N SER A 43 27.41 12.45 -1.30
CA SER A 43 28.85 12.67 -1.21
C SER A 43 29.71 11.46 -1.62
N HIS A 44 29.13 10.28 -1.84
CA HIS A 44 29.88 9.10 -2.24
C HIS A 44 30.35 9.20 -3.70
N PRO A 45 31.58 8.75 -4.02
CA PRO A 45 32.06 8.68 -5.39
C PRO A 45 31.11 7.89 -6.28
N LEU A 46 30.86 8.39 -7.49
CA LEU A 46 29.99 7.75 -8.50
C LEU A 46 28.55 7.48 -8.04
N TYR A 47 28.07 8.18 -7.00
CA TYR A 47 26.70 8.05 -6.46
C TYR A 47 25.62 8.06 -7.56
N SER A 48 25.67 9.05 -8.45
CA SER A 48 24.72 9.19 -9.56
C SER A 48 24.83 8.09 -10.63
N LEU A 49 25.99 7.45 -10.77
CA LEU A 49 26.23 6.44 -11.80
C LEU A 49 25.89 5.02 -11.29
N LEU A 50 26.22 4.73 -10.03
CA LEU A 50 26.17 3.38 -9.47
C LEU A 50 24.95 3.12 -8.59
N LYS A 51 24.36 4.17 -7.98
CA LYS A 51 23.29 4.02 -6.99
C LYS A 51 22.00 4.73 -7.35
N VAL A 52 22.06 5.85 -8.08
CA VAL A 52 20.86 6.56 -8.52
C VAL A 52 20.57 6.26 -10.00
N LYS A 53 19.73 5.27 -10.27
CA LYS A 53 19.14 5.12 -11.61
C LYS A 53 18.01 6.14 -11.75
N ARG A 54 18.34 7.36 -12.20
CA ARG A 54 17.32 8.39 -12.49
C ARG A 54 16.52 7.95 -13.71
N TRP A 55 15.30 7.48 -13.49
CA TRP A 55 14.39 7.06 -14.56
C TRP A 55 13.58 8.22 -15.14
N ASN A 56 13.34 9.28 -14.34
CA ASN A 56 12.70 10.51 -14.80
C ASN A 56 13.68 11.69 -14.60
N LEU A 57 14.23 12.20 -15.70
CA LEU A 57 15.22 13.28 -15.68
C LEU A 57 14.59 14.68 -15.54
N ASP A 58 13.26 14.79 -15.66
CA ASP A 58 12.55 16.07 -15.58
C ASP A 58 12.32 16.55 -14.14
N ILE A 59 12.53 15.68 -13.14
CA ILE A 59 12.39 16.02 -11.72
C ILE A 59 13.75 15.84 -11.06
N ASP A 60 14.38 16.96 -10.68
CA ASP A 60 15.64 16.93 -9.95
C ASP A 60 15.37 16.61 -8.46
N VAL A 61 15.39 15.32 -8.13
CA VAL A 61 15.37 14.84 -6.75
C VAL A 61 16.79 14.50 -6.33
N THR A 62 17.24 15.10 -5.23
CA THR A 62 18.50 14.73 -4.55
C THR A 62 18.17 14.09 -3.21
N PRO A 63 18.18 12.75 -3.13
CA PRO A 63 17.91 12.03 -1.87
C PRO A 63 18.97 12.35 -0.81
N ALA A 64 18.57 12.31 0.46
CA ALA A 64 19.52 12.39 1.57
C ALA A 64 20.43 11.16 1.64
N VAL A 65 19.87 9.98 1.31
CA VAL A 65 20.56 8.69 1.21
C VAL A 65 19.74 7.78 0.30
N VAL A 66 20.41 6.88 -0.43
CA VAL A 66 19.78 5.75 -1.14
C VAL A 66 20.30 4.47 -0.52
N MET A 67 19.41 3.55 -0.17
CA MET A 67 19.79 2.25 0.40
C MET A 67 18.86 1.13 -0.06
N VAL A 68 19.37 -0.09 0.05
CA VAL A 68 18.67 -1.32 -0.30
C VAL A 68 18.66 -2.21 0.93
N PRO A 69 17.61 -2.18 1.76
CA PRO A 69 17.46 -3.12 2.87
C PRO A 69 17.15 -4.53 2.35
N GLU A 70 17.62 -5.54 3.06
CA GLU A 70 17.44 -6.96 2.76
C GLU A 70 16.42 -7.62 3.70
N THR A 71 16.18 -7.04 4.89
CA THR A 71 15.25 -7.61 5.89
C THR A 71 14.24 -6.59 6.39
N ALA A 72 13.13 -7.09 6.94
CA ALA A 72 12.11 -6.29 7.59
C ALA A 72 12.74 -5.44 8.71
N GLU A 73 13.53 -6.04 9.62
CA GLU A 73 14.17 -5.37 10.75
C GLU A 73 15.03 -4.17 10.31
N GLN A 74 15.73 -4.28 9.17
CA GLN A 74 16.47 -3.16 8.59
C GLN A 74 15.55 -2.01 8.19
N ILE A 75 14.40 -2.31 7.57
CA ILE A 75 13.38 -1.32 7.21
C ILE A 75 12.84 -0.61 8.47
N ALA A 76 12.54 -1.35 9.55
CA ALA A 76 12.09 -0.72 10.80
C ALA A 76 13.15 0.22 11.38
N ALA A 77 14.41 -0.21 11.46
CA ALA A 77 15.50 0.60 11.99
C ALA A 77 15.73 1.88 11.16
N ILE A 78 15.67 1.76 9.83
CA ILE A 78 15.70 2.89 8.89
C ILE A 78 14.59 3.90 9.22
N VAL A 79 13.35 3.42 9.34
CA VAL A 79 12.17 4.26 9.51
C VAL A 79 12.20 4.97 10.85
N ALA A 80 12.59 4.25 11.92
CA ALA A 80 12.78 4.84 13.24
C ALA A 80 13.80 5.98 13.22
N SER A 81 14.95 5.80 12.55
CA SER A 81 15.96 6.85 12.44
C SER A 81 15.56 8.01 11.54
N ALA A 82 14.80 7.74 10.48
CA ALA A 82 14.22 8.79 9.64
C ALA A 82 13.26 9.68 10.46
N GLN A 83 12.45 9.06 11.32
CA GLN A 83 11.50 9.74 12.20
C GLN A 83 12.19 10.65 13.23
N GLU A 84 13.24 10.17 13.92
CA GLU A 84 14.06 10.98 14.85
C GLU A 84 14.66 12.22 14.17
N ARG A 85 14.77 12.20 12.83
CA ARG A 85 15.42 13.22 12.01
C ARG A 85 14.43 14.11 11.26
N GLY A 86 13.13 13.95 11.47
CA GLY A 86 12.10 14.72 10.76
C GLY A 86 12.04 14.46 9.25
N LEU A 87 12.66 13.37 8.78
CA LEU A 87 12.40 12.84 7.44
C LEU A 87 11.02 12.18 7.50
N LYS A 88 10.11 12.52 6.56
CA LYS A 88 8.65 12.26 6.59
C LYS A 88 8.27 11.13 7.58
N PRO A 89 7.62 11.45 8.73
CA PRO A 89 7.43 10.50 9.80
C PRO A 89 6.57 9.33 9.32
N ALA A 90 6.96 8.11 9.66
CA ALA A 90 6.03 6.99 9.59
C ALA A 90 4.82 7.29 10.51
N PRO A 91 3.61 6.87 10.12
CA PRO A 91 2.44 7.02 10.97
C PRO A 91 2.71 6.35 12.33
N GLY A 92 2.49 7.08 13.43
CA GLY A 92 2.90 6.63 14.76
C GLY A 92 2.14 5.39 15.26
N ASN A 93 0.86 5.27 14.95
CA ASN A 93 0.04 4.09 15.23
C ASN A 93 -0.70 3.69 13.95
N LEU A 94 -0.83 2.38 13.73
CA LEU A 94 -1.54 1.81 12.59
C LEU A 94 -2.35 0.60 13.07
N VAL A 95 -3.58 0.47 12.59
CA VAL A 95 -4.41 -0.72 12.79
C VAL A 95 -4.61 -1.36 11.43
N GLN A 96 -4.18 -2.62 11.27
CA GLN A 96 -4.47 -3.37 10.05
C GLN A 96 -5.86 -3.97 10.16
N ILE A 97 -6.69 -3.69 9.16
CA ILE A 97 -8.01 -4.29 9.03
C ILE A 97 -7.93 -5.41 8.00
N PHE A 98 -8.59 -6.51 8.28
CA PHE A 98 -8.61 -7.68 7.40
C PHE A 98 -9.93 -8.42 7.59
N PHE A 99 -10.71 -8.53 6.52
CA PHE A 99 -12.00 -9.21 6.50
C PHE A 99 -12.01 -10.18 5.32
N ALA A 100 -12.12 -11.46 5.60
CA ALA A 100 -12.24 -12.49 4.56
C ALA A 100 -13.70 -12.95 4.43
N LEU A 101 -14.22 -12.87 3.22
CA LEU A 101 -15.49 -13.43 2.81
C LEU A 101 -15.22 -14.65 1.96
N HIS A 102 -15.61 -15.81 2.49
CA HIS A 102 -15.56 -17.06 1.75
C HIS A 102 -16.82 -17.23 0.91
N HIS A 103 -16.70 -17.94 -0.20
CA HIS A 103 -17.83 -18.24 -1.08
C HIS A 103 -18.18 -19.73 -1.03
N ASP A 104 -19.47 -20.06 -0.98
CA ASP A 104 -19.97 -21.44 -1.08
C ASP A 104 -20.11 -21.88 -2.55
N GLY A 105 -19.10 -21.58 -3.35
CA GLY A 105 -19.07 -21.89 -4.78
C GLY A 105 -19.66 -20.82 -5.71
N LYS A 106 -20.06 -19.65 -5.18
CA LYS A 106 -20.51 -18.51 -6.00
C LYS A 106 -19.97 -17.15 -5.53
N TYR A 107 -19.22 -16.50 -6.40
CA TYR A 107 -18.79 -15.11 -6.27
C TYR A 107 -19.97 -14.14 -6.27
N ALA A 108 -21.03 -14.42 -7.03
CA ALA A 108 -22.23 -13.58 -7.06
C ALA A 108 -22.77 -13.21 -5.66
N ASP A 109 -22.62 -14.09 -4.67
CA ASP A 109 -23.10 -13.86 -3.29
C ASP A 109 -22.28 -12.79 -2.53
N MET A 110 -21.12 -12.37 -3.06
CA MET A 110 -20.26 -11.33 -2.49
C MET A 110 -20.45 -9.95 -3.14
N ALA A 111 -21.29 -9.85 -4.19
CA ALA A 111 -21.48 -8.61 -4.94
C ALA A 111 -21.99 -7.46 -4.05
N ASP A 112 -22.95 -7.74 -3.18
CA ASP A 112 -23.50 -6.73 -2.27
C ASP A 112 -22.47 -6.20 -1.29
N GLU A 113 -21.49 -7.02 -0.92
CA GLU A 113 -20.41 -6.60 -0.05
C GLU A 113 -19.42 -5.69 -0.77
N PHE A 114 -19.11 -5.99 -2.02
CA PHE A 114 -18.32 -5.10 -2.86
C PHE A 114 -19.03 -3.76 -3.10
N LYS A 115 -20.35 -3.78 -3.36
CA LYS A 115 -21.14 -2.54 -3.48
C LYS A 115 -21.05 -1.71 -2.19
N ALA A 116 -21.14 -2.35 -1.03
CA ALA A 116 -21.01 -1.67 0.26
C ALA A 116 -19.62 -1.05 0.44
N TRP A 117 -18.55 -1.77 0.07
CA TRP A 117 -17.19 -1.22 0.06
C TRP A 117 -17.06 -0.03 -0.90
N GLN A 118 -17.55 -0.14 -2.15
CA GLN A 118 -17.47 0.95 -3.13
C GLN A 118 -18.20 2.22 -2.62
N ARG A 119 -19.37 2.06 -2.00
CA ARG A 119 -20.10 3.19 -1.40
C ARG A 119 -19.35 3.80 -0.23
N MET A 120 -18.68 3.00 0.60
CA MET A 120 -17.86 3.47 1.71
C MET A 120 -16.67 4.30 1.20
N ILE A 121 -15.93 3.80 0.21
CA ILE A 121 -14.75 4.53 -0.30
C ILE A 121 -15.12 5.80 -1.07
N ALA A 122 -16.32 5.85 -1.67
CA ALA A 122 -16.84 7.01 -2.38
C ALA A 122 -17.45 8.08 -1.45
N ASP A 123 -17.61 7.80 -0.15
CA ASP A 123 -18.14 8.77 0.81
C ASP A 123 -17.14 9.92 1.02
N PRO A 124 -17.49 11.18 0.69
CA PRO A 124 -16.60 12.31 0.92
C PRO A 124 -16.31 12.58 2.40
N ALA A 125 -17.09 12.02 3.33
CA ALA A 125 -16.85 12.07 4.77
C ALA A 125 -15.85 11.01 5.26
N LEU A 126 -15.42 10.08 4.41
CA LEU A 126 -14.46 9.05 4.79
C LEU A 126 -13.15 9.68 5.27
N GLN A 127 -12.68 9.21 6.43
CA GLN A 127 -11.44 9.71 7.00
C GLN A 127 -10.24 9.33 6.14
N ARG A 128 -9.37 10.31 5.88
CA ARG A 128 -8.14 10.15 5.09
C ARG A 128 -7.05 9.31 5.78
N LYS A 129 -7.33 8.86 7.00
CA LYS A 129 -6.50 7.91 7.76
C LYS A 129 -6.70 6.47 7.31
N LEU A 130 -7.71 6.17 6.51
CA LEU A 130 -7.95 4.81 6.01
C LEU A 130 -7.38 4.67 4.60
N ALA A 131 -6.56 3.65 4.39
CA ALA A 131 -6.39 3.03 3.08
C ALA A 131 -7.11 1.68 3.06
N SER A 132 -7.60 1.27 1.90
CA SER A 132 -8.36 0.03 1.77
C SER A 132 -8.21 -0.58 0.39
N GLN A 133 -8.17 -1.89 0.33
CA GLN A 133 -8.11 -2.69 -0.87
C GLN A 133 -9.15 -3.80 -0.77
N VAL A 134 -9.74 -4.17 -1.91
CA VAL A 134 -10.44 -5.44 -2.09
C VAL A 134 -9.60 -6.34 -2.99
N VAL A 135 -9.48 -7.60 -2.61
CA VAL A 135 -8.86 -8.66 -3.41
C VAL A 135 -9.88 -9.77 -3.64
N VAL A 136 -10.21 -10.07 -4.88
CA VAL A 136 -10.98 -11.26 -5.26
C VAL A 136 -10.03 -12.29 -5.85
N ASN A 137 -10.09 -13.54 -5.35
CA ASN A 137 -9.23 -14.64 -5.78
C ASN A 137 -9.98 -15.99 -5.74
N GLN A 138 -9.26 -17.10 -5.93
CA GLN A 138 -9.85 -18.45 -5.91
C GLN A 138 -10.61 -18.81 -4.61
N LEU A 139 -10.28 -18.19 -3.48
CA LEU A 139 -10.84 -18.51 -2.16
C LEU A 139 -12.03 -17.63 -1.77
N GLY A 140 -12.23 -16.50 -2.46
CA GLY A 140 -13.29 -15.56 -2.17
C GLY A 140 -12.85 -14.11 -2.31
N MET A 141 -13.35 -13.24 -1.44
CA MET A 141 -13.07 -11.81 -1.41
C MET A 141 -12.48 -11.41 -0.07
N ILE A 142 -11.39 -10.64 -0.10
CA ILE A 142 -10.74 -10.07 1.08
C ILE A 142 -10.87 -8.56 1.00
N VAL A 143 -11.23 -7.91 2.10
CA VAL A 143 -11.12 -6.48 2.27
C VAL A 143 -10.08 -6.21 3.34
N SER A 144 -9.03 -5.47 3.00
CA SER A 144 -7.93 -5.20 3.92
C SER A 144 -7.43 -3.77 3.78
N GLY A 145 -6.61 -3.33 4.72
CA GLY A 145 -5.91 -2.06 4.61
C GLY A 145 -5.48 -1.48 5.96
N PRO A 146 -4.58 -0.49 5.96
CA PRO A 146 -4.18 0.19 7.17
C PRO A 146 -5.13 1.33 7.53
N TYR A 147 -5.45 1.45 8.82
CA TYR A 147 -5.96 2.67 9.44
C TYR A 147 -4.84 3.36 10.21
N TYR A 148 -4.46 4.57 9.81
CA TYR A 148 -3.41 5.38 10.41
C TYR A 148 -3.90 6.10 11.68
N GLY A 149 -4.05 5.35 12.76
CA GLY A 149 -4.51 5.83 14.06
C GLY A 149 -4.38 4.79 15.16
N THR A 150 -4.90 5.11 16.35
CA THR A 150 -4.92 4.18 17.48
C THR A 150 -6.05 3.14 17.33
N GLN A 151 -5.96 2.06 18.11
CA GLN A 151 -7.04 1.07 18.22
C GLN A 151 -8.37 1.70 18.67
N GLU A 152 -8.33 2.65 19.61
CA GLU A 152 -9.53 3.35 20.09
C GLU A 152 -10.19 4.20 18.99
N GLU A 153 -9.38 4.93 18.21
CA GLU A 153 -9.86 5.69 17.05
C GLU A 153 -10.50 4.77 16.01
N TRP A 154 -9.86 3.62 15.72
CA TRP A 154 -10.41 2.60 14.82
C TRP A 154 -11.74 2.03 15.34
N GLU A 155 -11.82 1.65 16.62
CA GLU A 155 -13.04 1.07 17.19
C GLU A 155 -14.22 2.04 17.17
N SER A 156 -13.96 3.34 17.40
CA SER A 156 -14.98 4.39 17.26
C SER A 156 -15.47 4.50 15.81
N LEU A 157 -14.56 4.55 14.84
CA LEU A 157 -14.91 4.62 13.42
C LEU A 157 -15.69 3.37 12.97
N ALA A 158 -15.24 2.20 13.40
CA ALA A 158 -15.86 0.94 13.03
C ALA A 158 -17.27 0.77 13.61
N ALA A 159 -17.56 1.40 14.76
CA ALA A 159 -18.90 1.41 15.35
C ALA A 159 -19.88 2.32 14.60
N GLU A 160 -19.39 3.40 14.00
CA GLU A 160 -20.22 4.39 13.29
C GLU A 160 -20.43 4.05 11.81
N ASN A 161 -19.55 3.26 11.21
CA ASN A 161 -19.62 2.88 9.81
C ASN A 161 -20.28 1.50 9.63
N ASP A 162 -21.38 1.43 8.89
CA ASP A 162 -22.15 0.19 8.69
C ASP A 162 -21.37 -0.93 8.00
N PHE A 163 -20.40 -0.62 7.14
CA PHE A 163 -19.56 -1.65 6.53
C PHE A 163 -18.67 -2.29 7.59
N PHE A 164 -17.91 -1.46 8.32
CA PHE A 164 -17.01 -1.96 9.37
C PHE A 164 -17.78 -2.62 10.50
N ARG A 165 -18.89 -2.05 10.97
CA ARG A 165 -19.69 -2.63 12.06
C ARG A 165 -20.15 -4.06 11.78
N ARG A 166 -20.42 -4.41 10.52
CA ARG A 166 -20.83 -5.77 10.11
C ARG A 166 -19.67 -6.77 10.09
N HIS A 167 -18.45 -6.31 9.81
CA HIS A 167 -17.27 -7.18 9.61
C HIS A 167 -16.23 -7.12 10.72
N ASN A 168 -16.28 -6.10 11.57
CA ASN A 168 -15.35 -5.84 12.65
C ASN A 168 -15.50 -6.91 13.75
N ARG A 169 -14.90 -8.07 13.50
CA ARG A 169 -14.81 -9.18 14.44
C ARG A 169 -13.59 -8.94 15.32
N LYS A 170 -13.84 -8.49 16.57
CA LYS A 170 -12.80 -8.14 17.55
C LYS A 170 -11.78 -9.26 17.79
N ASP A 171 -12.17 -10.50 17.52
CA ASP A 171 -11.41 -11.75 17.63
C ASP A 171 -10.63 -12.14 16.36
N GLU A 172 -10.92 -11.53 15.21
CA GLU A 172 -10.27 -11.79 13.91
C GLU A 172 -9.40 -10.61 13.43
N ASN A 173 -9.50 -9.44 14.07
CA ASN A 173 -8.66 -8.29 13.75
C ASN A 173 -7.22 -8.50 14.24
N PHE A 174 -6.25 -8.47 13.32
CA PHE A 174 -4.84 -8.44 13.67
C PHE A 174 -4.40 -7.01 14.01
N VAL A 175 -4.26 -6.71 15.29
CA VAL A 175 -3.61 -5.46 15.74
C VAL A 175 -2.11 -5.58 15.49
N LEU A 176 -1.66 -5.13 14.32
CA LEU A 176 -0.24 -4.93 14.05
C LEU A 176 0.20 -3.64 14.73
N ASN A 177 0.62 -3.74 15.99
CA ASN A 177 1.23 -2.63 16.76
C ASN A 177 2.59 -2.15 16.20
N ASP A 178 2.96 -2.64 15.01
CA ASP A 178 4.23 -2.35 14.36
C ASP A 178 4.01 -2.32 12.84
N TRP A 179 4.28 -1.17 12.23
CA TRP A 179 4.37 -0.98 10.78
C TRP A 179 5.25 -2.05 10.10
N LEU A 180 6.23 -2.59 10.83
CA LEU A 180 7.04 -3.71 10.41
C LEU A 180 6.23 -4.99 10.14
N GLY A 181 5.26 -5.29 10.99
CA GLY A 181 4.36 -6.43 10.81
C GLY A 181 3.45 -6.27 9.59
N TYR A 182 3.09 -5.04 9.23
CA TYR A 182 2.33 -4.74 8.00
C TYR A 182 3.17 -4.99 6.74
N MET A 183 4.42 -4.54 6.74
CA MET A 183 5.35 -4.84 5.65
C MET A 183 5.65 -6.33 5.52
N THR A 184 5.69 -7.08 6.63
CA THR A 184 5.82 -8.55 6.61
C THR A 184 4.54 -9.23 6.09
N HIS A 185 3.35 -8.74 6.42
CA HIS A 185 2.08 -9.25 5.87
C HIS A 185 1.92 -8.96 4.37
N LEU A 186 2.27 -7.74 3.93
CA LEU A 186 2.33 -7.40 2.50
C LEU A 186 3.41 -8.20 1.76
N ALA A 187 4.54 -8.48 2.43
CA ALA A 187 5.55 -9.39 1.89
C ALA A 187 4.94 -10.78 1.71
N ASP A 188 4.23 -11.35 2.69
CA ASP A 188 3.65 -12.68 2.54
C ASP A 188 2.60 -12.79 1.41
N GLU A 189 1.76 -11.76 1.16
CA GLU A 189 0.80 -11.77 0.05
C GLU A 189 1.46 -11.55 -1.34
N ALA A 190 2.52 -10.74 -1.43
CA ALA A 190 3.24 -10.50 -2.68
C ALA A 190 4.32 -11.56 -2.99
N VAL A 191 4.87 -12.22 -1.97
CA VAL A 191 6.02 -13.14 -2.07
C VAL A 191 5.63 -14.50 -2.61
N LEU A 192 4.43 -15.01 -2.30
CA LEU A 192 4.15 -16.44 -2.55
C LEU A 192 4.15 -16.86 -4.04
N PRO A 193 3.97 -15.96 -5.03
CA PRO A 193 4.28 -16.30 -6.42
C PRO A 193 5.29 -15.39 -7.15
N LEU A 194 5.54 -14.16 -6.69
CA LEU A 194 6.37 -13.18 -7.43
C LEU A 194 7.72 -12.89 -6.77
N GLY A 195 7.93 -13.31 -5.52
CA GLY A 195 9.14 -13.05 -4.74
C GLY A 195 10.28 -14.04 -4.96
N THR A 196 10.08 -15.09 -5.76
CA THR A 196 11.07 -16.18 -5.93
C THR A 196 12.28 -15.78 -6.79
N GLY A 197 12.24 -14.61 -7.43
CA GLY A 197 13.24 -14.19 -8.42
C GLY A 197 13.20 -14.99 -9.72
N GLN A 198 12.24 -15.90 -9.87
CA GLN A 198 12.04 -16.67 -11.10
C GLN A 198 11.15 -15.86 -12.07
N PRO A 199 11.50 -15.81 -13.37
CA PRO A 199 10.62 -15.24 -14.37
C PRO A 199 9.31 -16.03 -14.45
N THR A 200 8.21 -15.42 -14.05
CA THR A 200 6.87 -16.00 -14.13
C THR A 200 6.05 -15.26 -15.19
N PRO A 201 5.41 -15.95 -16.16
CA PRO A 201 4.55 -15.29 -17.12
C PRO A 201 3.33 -14.69 -16.41
N ILE A 202 3.05 -13.41 -16.68
CA ILE A 202 1.93 -12.69 -16.07
C ILE A 202 1.15 -11.91 -17.12
N TYR A 203 -0.18 -11.96 -17.01
CA TYR A 203 -1.08 -11.09 -17.75
C TYR A 203 -1.77 -10.14 -16.78
N CYS A 204 -1.62 -8.83 -17.03
CA CYS A 204 -2.22 -7.80 -16.21
C CYS A 204 -3.03 -6.81 -17.06
N LYS A 205 -4.14 -6.34 -16.50
CA LYS A 205 -4.86 -5.15 -16.97
C LYS A 205 -5.23 -4.28 -15.78
N SER A 206 -5.38 -2.99 -16.02
CA SER A 206 -5.90 -2.06 -15.03
C SER A 206 -6.89 -1.08 -15.63
N LEU A 207 -7.75 -0.54 -14.76
CA LEU A 207 -8.74 0.49 -15.09
C LEU A 207 -8.93 1.41 -13.89
N ALA A 208 -9.01 2.72 -14.13
CA ALA A 208 -9.25 3.71 -13.09
C ALA A 208 -10.73 4.09 -13.01
N PHE A 209 -11.22 4.32 -11.79
CA PHE A 209 -12.57 4.79 -11.52
C PHE A 209 -12.52 6.09 -10.74
N THR A 210 -13.45 6.99 -11.01
CA THR A 210 -13.61 8.28 -10.31
C THR A 210 -14.95 8.32 -9.59
N ASN A 211 -15.17 9.33 -8.73
CA ASN A 211 -16.47 9.55 -8.10
C ASN A 211 -17.63 9.76 -9.11
N GLN A 212 -17.32 10.08 -10.38
CA GLN A 212 -18.30 10.25 -11.46
C GLN A 212 -18.52 8.99 -12.30
N THR A 213 -17.66 7.99 -12.15
CA THR A 213 -17.61 6.80 -13.00
C THR A 213 -17.61 5.51 -12.18
N LEU A 214 -18.12 5.57 -10.94
CA LEU A 214 -18.30 4.39 -10.08
C LEU A 214 -18.99 3.25 -10.83
N ILE A 215 -18.63 2.01 -10.51
CA ILE A 215 -19.24 0.83 -11.12
C ILE A 215 -20.71 0.78 -10.68
N LEU A 216 -21.63 0.70 -11.63
CA LEU A 216 -23.07 0.61 -11.33
C LEU A 216 -23.39 -0.71 -10.61
N ASP A 217 -24.41 -0.72 -9.76
CA ASP A 217 -24.78 -1.91 -8.97
C ASP A 217 -25.03 -3.14 -9.86
N ASP A 218 -25.81 -3.01 -10.94
CA ASP A 218 -26.05 -4.12 -11.89
C ASP A 218 -24.76 -4.57 -12.60
N THR A 219 -23.82 -3.66 -12.84
CA THR A 219 -22.51 -4.00 -13.43
C THR A 219 -21.61 -4.72 -12.43
N ILE A 220 -21.71 -4.41 -11.14
CA ILE A 220 -21.04 -5.17 -10.08
C ILE A 220 -21.63 -6.59 -10.01
N ASP A 221 -22.95 -6.74 -10.11
CA ASP A 221 -23.60 -8.06 -10.16
C ASP A 221 -23.09 -8.89 -11.35
N ASP A 222 -23.03 -8.29 -12.53
CA ASP A 222 -22.48 -8.94 -13.73
C ASP A 222 -20.99 -9.29 -13.58
N LEU A 223 -20.20 -8.44 -12.93
CA LEU A 223 -18.78 -8.69 -12.67
C LEU A 223 -18.57 -9.89 -11.74
N PHE A 224 -19.32 -9.97 -10.64
CA PHE A 224 -19.20 -11.10 -9.71
C PHE A 224 -19.76 -12.39 -10.31
N LYS A 225 -20.83 -12.31 -11.12
CA LYS A 225 -21.27 -13.43 -11.94
C LYS A 225 -20.20 -13.87 -12.95
N TYR A 226 -19.47 -12.94 -13.56
CA TYR A 226 -18.36 -13.28 -14.45
C TYR A 226 -17.23 -14.02 -13.70
N PHE A 227 -17.02 -13.74 -12.41
CA PHE A 227 -16.09 -14.53 -11.60
C PHE A 227 -16.54 -15.99 -11.41
N ASP A 228 -17.84 -16.28 -11.40
CA ASP A 228 -18.35 -17.66 -11.41
C ASP A 228 -18.08 -18.38 -12.73
N ASP A 229 -18.36 -17.72 -13.84
CA ASP A 229 -18.47 -18.39 -15.14
C ASP A 229 -17.17 -18.35 -15.95
N ALA A 230 -16.30 -17.36 -15.75
CA ALA A 230 -15.16 -17.15 -16.63
C ALA A 230 -14.02 -18.16 -16.41
N HIS A 231 -13.48 -18.68 -17.51
CA HIS A 231 -12.23 -19.44 -17.51
C HIS A 231 -11.05 -18.52 -17.19
N LYS A 232 -10.51 -18.64 -15.97
CA LYS A 232 -9.44 -17.76 -15.46
C LYS A 232 -8.05 -18.05 -16.04
N GLY A 233 -7.89 -19.17 -16.76
CA GLY A 233 -6.63 -19.56 -17.41
C GLY A 233 -5.55 -20.11 -16.47
N SER A 234 -5.60 -19.74 -15.18
CA SER A 234 -4.75 -20.27 -14.11
C SER A 234 -5.56 -20.35 -12.81
N PRO A 235 -5.27 -21.31 -11.90
CA PRO A 235 -5.82 -21.27 -10.55
C PRO A 235 -5.28 -20.07 -9.74
N LEU A 236 -4.13 -19.52 -10.13
CA LEU A 236 -3.53 -18.36 -9.48
C LEU A 236 -3.88 -17.07 -10.24
N TRP A 237 -4.93 -16.41 -9.78
CA TRP A 237 -5.44 -15.16 -10.33
C TRP A 237 -5.99 -14.26 -9.24
N PHE A 238 -5.99 -12.96 -9.51
CA PHE A 238 -6.44 -11.93 -8.56
C PHE A 238 -7.15 -10.79 -9.31
N ALA A 239 -8.20 -10.24 -8.72
CA ALA A 239 -8.75 -8.93 -9.07
C ALA A 239 -8.62 -8.01 -7.86
N TYR A 240 -7.75 -7.02 -7.97
CA TYR A 240 -7.51 -5.98 -6.97
C TYR A 240 -8.38 -4.76 -7.24
N PHE A 241 -8.86 -4.13 -6.18
CA PHE A 241 -9.52 -2.83 -6.22
C PHE A 241 -8.93 -1.96 -5.11
N ASP A 242 -8.14 -0.97 -5.48
CA ASP A 242 -7.27 -0.20 -4.58
C ASP A 242 -7.80 1.21 -4.39
N LEU A 243 -8.15 1.61 -3.16
CA LEU A 243 -8.45 3.01 -2.85
C LEU A 243 -7.17 3.84 -2.98
N GLU A 244 -7.12 4.68 -4.01
CA GLU A 244 -5.94 5.47 -4.42
C GLU A 244 -6.24 6.98 -4.40
N GLY A 245 -7.40 7.37 -3.86
CA GLY A 245 -7.78 8.75 -3.69
C GLY A 245 -7.11 9.45 -2.49
N GLY A 246 -7.79 10.44 -1.92
CA GLY A 246 -7.31 11.19 -0.76
C GLY A 246 -6.19 12.17 -1.14
N ALA A 247 -5.01 12.03 -0.54
CA ALA A 247 -3.90 12.99 -0.73
C ALA A 247 -3.34 13.01 -2.15
N ILE A 248 -3.52 11.94 -2.90
CA ILE A 248 -3.17 11.89 -4.31
C ILE A 248 -4.01 12.88 -5.12
N ASN A 249 -5.28 13.10 -4.75
CA ASN A 249 -6.20 13.99 -5.47
C ASN A 249 -5.92 15.49 -5.25
N ASP A 250 -5.24 15.86 -4.17
CA ASP A 250 -4.94 17.28 -3.86
C ASP A 250 -3.82 17.85 -4.75
N VAL A 251 -3.04 16.99 -5.40
CA VAL A 251 -1.93 17.39 -6.26
C VAL A 251 -2.48 17.77 -7.64
N PRO A 252 -2.11 18.93 -8.23
CA PRO A 252 -2.56 19.29 -9.57
C PRO A 252 -2.16 18.27 -10.64
N PRO A 253 -3.01 17.99 -11.65
CA PRO A 253 -2.76 16.97 -12.67
C PRO A 253 -1.54 17.23 -13.55
N ASN A 254 -1.06 18.48 -13.61
CA ASN A 254 0.13 18.87 -14.36
C ASN A 254 1.38 19.06 -13.48
N ALA A 255 1.31 18.77 -12.17
CA ALA A 255 2.44 18.94 -11.27
C ALA A 255 3.50 17.86 -11.44
N THR A 256 3.13 16.68 -11.95
CA THR A 256 4.06 15.57 -12.23
C THR A 256 3.62 14.82 -13.50
N ALA A 257 4.43 13.87 -13.97
CA ALA A 257 4.05 12.97 -15.06
C ALA A 257 2.86 12.04 -14.73
N PHE A 258 2.49 11.91 -13.44
CA PHE A 258 1.32 11.13 -13.03
C PHE A 258 0.07 12.03 -13.03
N ALA A 259 -0.73 11.87 -14.08
CA ALA A 259 -1.87 12.75 -14.37
C ALA A 259 -3.19 12.35 -13.68
N HIS A 260 -3.32 11.12 -13.20
CA HIS A 260 -4.57 10.56 -12.66
C HIS A 260 -4.87 11.06 -11.24
N ARG A 261 -5.13 12.36 -11.11
CA ARG A 261 -5.43 13.04 -9.84
C ARG A 261 -6.91 13.04 -9.49
N ASP A 262 -7.75 12.48 -10.34
CA ASP A 262 -9.20 12.35 -10.14
C ASP A 262 -9.65 10.90 -9.88
N ALA A 263 -8.72 9.94 -9.94
CA ALA A 263 -9.00 8.55 -9.59
C ALA A 263 -9.38 8.43 -8.12
N LEU A 264 -10.45 7.68 -7.86
CA LEU A 264 -10.86 7.23 -6.53
C LEU A 264 -10.22 5.87 -6.22
N PHE A 265 -10.37 4.92 -7.14
CA PHE A 265 -9.77 3.60 -7.00
C PHE A 265 -9.35 3.03 -8.36
N TYR A 266 -8.41 2.09 -8.33
CA TYR A 266 -8.00 1.33 -9.50
C TYR A 266 -8.45 -0.10 -9.39
N MET A 267 -8.95 -0.68 -10.47
CA MET A 267 -9.06 -2.12 -10.63
C MET A 267 -7.80 -2.64 -11.31
N GLN A 268 -7.27 -3.77 -10.84
CA GLN A 268 -6.19 -4.49 -11.52
C GLN A 268 -6.49 -5.99 -11.55
N SER A 269 -6.50 -6.59 -12.73
CA SER A 269 -6.65 -8.04 -12.88
C SER A 269 -5.30 -8.68 -13.18
N HIS A 270 -4.93 -9.72 -12.45
CA HIS A 270 -3.70 -10.48 -12.61
C HIS A 270 -4.02 -11.96 -12.87
N VAL A 271 -3.38 -12.54 -13.88
CA VAL A 271 -3.35 -13.99 -14.11
C VAL A 271 -1.89 -14.41 -14.18
N ILE A 272 -1.51 -15.35 -13.34
CA ILE A 272 -0.12 -15.81 -13.19
C ILE A 272 -0.02 -17.22 -13.76
N GLY A 273 0.84 -17.43 -14.76
CA GLY A 273 1.12 -18.78 -15.26
C GLY A 273 2.03 -19.55 -14.31
N LEU A 274 1.93 -20.87 -14.30
CA LEU A 274 2.63 -21.75 -13.34
C LEU A 274 3.67 -22.65 -14.04
N ASP A 275 4.10 -22.22 -15.23
CA ASP A 275 4.78 -23.05 -16.23
C ASP A 275 6.27 -22.67 -16.39
#